data_AF-A0A926W6M4-F1
#
_entry.id   AF-A0A926W6M4-F1
#
_cell.length_a   1.000
_cell.length_b   1.000
_cell.length_c   1.000
_cell.angle_alpha   90.00
_cell.angle_beta   90.00
_cell.angle_gamma   90.00
#
_symmetry.space_group_name_H-M   'P 1'
#
loop_
_entity.id
_entity.type
_entity.pdbx_description
1 polymer ?
#
loop_
_entity_poly.entity_id
_entity_poly.type
_entity_poly.pdbx_seq_one_letter_code
_entity_poly.pdbx_strand_id
1 'polypeptide(L)'
;MSQLTGNQAGTPRADSFSGTVELSGATDLAGAAIVNASVATFGGNDTIKGTTTVVSSEGSAEADGIKSSSLDAGSGNDVFTVKASATGTKPVLAYGARWASLRGGSGDDKFSILGAAYSTVSSSAIPPKSYGLYQASVFGGNGKDTIEITSVTSGWQPESYGTYEAAIFGEDGNDTITVKSTGNGSVIGQVYGVYGGLVSGGNGNDTFAIESINTGLYSASSVGVSEAFIEGGRGNDTISIVAKAGAYGGSSVGLRGGTISGGSGNDVIDIAASGGGKGASGTGVDGGSIYGGSGNDQVTISAVGSGGYGGSSTGLSQGTIDTGEGNDSITISSSAYGTKGAGSTGVYGGSIYGGSGNDQVTISAIGSGGDGGGGTGLFQGTIDTGEGNDSITISSSAYGAIGVGSTGVYQSAVRGGDGKDVINITAIAGSDGSSPGSAFGLRQSQVDGGQGNDLITISGQAKSGRVTGYGASQSTVHGGDGNDVISISGTTAALDDALIYGGNGNDVFKTGRGSGTVDGGAGKDLIFLDFFDAATMTIAAQSGNGLQITGTAQVMDKTVGWSQTILNMEQFQVGSTIFTTAVEAATFLQSA
;
A
#
# COMPACT_ATOMS: atom_id res chain seq x y z
N MET A 1 -14.18 -41.45 22.42
CA MET A 1 -12.91 -40.86 21.95
C MET A 1 -12.31 -41.81 20.94
N SER A 2 -12.18 -41.39 19.68
CA SER A 2 -11.48 -42.16 18.65
C SER A 2 -10.34 -41.29 18.17
N GLN A 3 -9.15 -41.53 18.71
CA GLN A 3 -7.95 -40.81 18.31
C GLN A 3 -7.23 -41.62 17.22
N LEU A 4 -6.82 -40.97 16.14
CA LEU A 4 -6.01 -41.62 15.10
C LEU A 4 -4.53 -41.47 15.46
N THR A 5 -3.81 -42.59 15.55
CA THR A 5 -2.38 -42.64 15.90
C THR A 5 -1.65 -43.70 15.09
N GLY A 6 -0.33 -43.62 15.05
CA GLY A 6 0.53 -44.63 14.43
C GLY A 6 0.43 -44.67 12.91
N ASN A 7 0.87 -45.78 12.32
CA ASN A 7 0.94 -45.94 10.87
C ASN A 7 -0.40 -46.45 10.33
N GLN A 8 -0.93 -45.75 9.33
CA GLN A 8 -2.15 -46.08 8.61
C GLN A 8 -1.83 -46.11 7.13
N ALA A 9 -2.22 -47.18 6.45
CA ALA A 9 -2.00 -47.34 5.01
C ALA A 9 -3.35 -47.50 4.32
N GLY A 10 -3.55 -46.72 3.27
CA GLY A 10 -4.69 -46.81 2.37
C GLY A 10 -4.56 -47.94 1.35
N THR A 11 -5.50 -47.95 0.41
CA THR A 11 -5.59 -48.81 -0.74
C THR A 11 -5.53 -47.97 -2.03
N PRO A 12 -5.54 -48.59 -3.22
CA PRO A 12 -5.72 -47.86 -4.48
C PRO A 12 -7.18 -47.43 -4.76
N ARG A 13 -8.05 -47.43 -3.74
CA ARG A 13 -9.45 -47.02 -3.82
C ARG A 13 -9.68 -45.97 -2.74
N ALA A 14 -10.76 -45.19 -2.90
CA ALA A 14 -11.22 -44.23 -1.91
C ALA A 14 -11.25 -44.81 -0.49
N ASP A 15 -10.45 -44.23 0.39
CA ASP A 15 -10.29 -44.53 1.79
C ASP A 15 -10.80 -43.37 2.67
N SER A 16 -11.09 -43.69 3.92
CA SER A 16 -11.49 -42.67 4.91
C SER A 16 -10.81 -42.90 6.25
N PHE A 17 -10.07 -41.89 6.70
CA PHE A 17 -9.39 -41.87 7.99
C PHE A 17 -9.99 -40.76 8.85
N SER A 18 -10.45 -41.09 10.05
CA SER A 18 -11.07 -40.09 10.93
C SER A 18 -10.66 -40.23 12.39
N GLY A 19 -10.33 -39.10 13.02
CA GLY A 19 -10.21 -38.95 14.47
C GLY A 19 -11.26 -37.99 15.01
N THR A 20 -11.88 -38.32 16.13
CA THR A 20 -12.80 -37.43 16.86
C THR A 20 -12.59 -37.50 18.37
N VAL A 21 -12.27 -36.34 18.96
CA VAL A 21 -12.05 -36.16 20.40
C VAL A 21 -12.99 -35.09 20.92
N GLU A 22 -13.79 -35.45 21.93
CA GLU A 22 -14.65 -34.52 22.66
C GLU A 22 -14.33 -34.65 24.15
N LEU A 23 -13.91 -33.55 24.76
CA LEU A 23 -13.54 -33.47 26.17
C LEU A 23 -14.33 -32.34 26.83
N SER A 24 -14.91 -32.63 27.98
CA SER A 24 -15.63 -31.63 28.79
C SER A 24 -15.40 -31.88 30.28
N GLY A 25 -15.12 -30.84 31.06
CA GLY A 25 -14.87 -30.98 32.49
C GLY A 25 -14.45 -29.69 33.19
N ALA A 26 -14.15 -29.78 34.48
CA ALA A 26 -13.72 -28.65 35.31
C ALA A 26 -12.20 -28.56 35.50
N THR A 27 -11.41 -29.44 34.88
CA THR A 27 -9.95 -29.47 35.02
C THR A 27 -9.24 -28.94 33.78
N ASP A 28 -7.92 -28.91 33.81
CA ASP A 28 -7.12 -28.77 32.60
C ASP A 28 -7.41 -29.92 31.63
N LEU A 29 -7.67 -29.59 30.37
CA LEU A 29 -8.03 -30.55 29.32
C LEU A 29 -7.22 -30.27 28.06
N ALA A 30 -6.65 -31.34 27.50
CA ALA A 30 -5.95 -31.31 26.22
C ALA A 30 -6.39 -32.50 25.36
N GLY A 31 -6.74 -32.23 24.10
CA GLY A 31 -7.20 -33.26 23.15
C GLY A 31 -6.58 -33.06 21.78
N ALA A 32 -6.33 -34.17 21.09
CA ALA A 32 -5.85 -34.17 19.70
C ALA A 32 -6.55 -35.26 18.90
N ALA A 33 -7.14 -34.96 17.73
CA ALA A 33 -7.90 -35.94 16.96
C ALA A 33 -6.98 -36.89 16.18
N ILE A 34 -5.95 -36.33 15.53
CA ILE A 34 -4.90 -37.08 14.84
C ILE A 34 -3.57 -36.69 15.49
N VAL A 35 -2.86 -37.64 16.08
CA VAL A 35 -1.59 -37.37 16.78
C VAL A 35 -0.55 -38.44 16.54
N ASN A 36 0.69 -38.03 16.27
CA ASN A 36 1.80 -38.95 15.98
C ASN A 36 1.39 -40.02 14.95
N ALA A 37 0.65 -39.59 13.93
CA ALA A 37 0.14 -40.46 12.89
C ALA A 37 0.96 -40.31 11.61
N SER A 38 1.15 -41.42 10.91
CA SER A 38 1.64 -41.45 9.53
C SER A 38 0.53 -42.09 8.69
N VAL A 39 -0.11 -41.29 7.85
CA VAL A 39 -1.15 -41.75 6.92
C VAL A 39 -0.61 -41.62 5.51
N ALA A 40 -0.67 -42.70 4.74
CA ALA A 40 -0.37 -42.68 3.31
C ALA A 40 -1.47 -43.42 2.58
N THR A 41 -2.19 -42.72 1.70
CA THR A 41 -3.12 -43.33 0.76
C THR A 41 -2.49 -43.33 -0.63
N PHE A 42 -2.82 -44.33 -1.44
CA PHE A 42 -2.11 -44.59 -2.70
C PHE A 42 -2.90 -44.15 -3.92
N GLY A 43 -4.24 -44.20 -3.84
CA GLY A 43 -5.08 -43.53 -4.83
C GLY A 43 -6.58 -43.73 -4.63
N GLY A 44 -7.37 -43.01 -5.41
CA GLY A 44 -8.82 -42.86 -5.20
C GLY A 44 -9.10 -41.52 -4.51
N ASN A 45 -10.37 -41.11 -4.45
CA ASN A 45 -10.73 -39.85 -3.78
C ASN A 45 -10.88 -40.10 -2.28
N ASP A 46 -9.84 -39.78 -1.53
CA ASP A 46 -9.67 -40.07 -0.13
C ASP A 46 -10.20 -38.96 0.78
N THR A 47 -10.52 -39.31 2.02
CA THR A 47 -10.99 -38.33 3.01
C THR A 47 -10.28 -38.51 4.33
N ILE A 48 -9.57 -37.48 4.79
CA ILE A 48 -8.89 -37.45 6.08
C ILE A 48 -9.52 -36.38 6.97
N LYS A 49 -10.06 -36.80 8.13
CA LYS A 49 -10.82 -35.94 9.04
C LYS A 49 -10.29 -35.94 10.46
N GLY A 50 -9.94 -34.77 10.98
CA GLY A 50 -9.58 -34.57 12.40
C GLY A 50 -10.55 -33.59 13.07
N THR A 51 -11.26 -34.01 14.12
CA THR A 51 -12.15 -33.11 14.86
C THR A 51 -11.92 -33.19 16.37
N THR A 52 -11.54 -32.07 16.97
CA THR A 52 -11.33 -31.96 18.41
C THR A 52 -12.17 -30.83 18.99
N THR A 53 -12.93 -31.15 20.03
CA THR A 53 -13.65 -30.17 20.85
C THR A 53 -13.26 -30.34 22.31
N VAL A 54 -12.76 -29.28 22.93
CA VAL A 54 -12.37 -29.25 24.35
C VAL A 54 -13.09 -28.12 25.06
N VAL A 55 -13.81 -28.44 26.12
CA VAL A 55 -14.55 -27.47 26.95
C VAL A 55 -14.12 -27.61 28.40
N SER A 56 -13.38 -26.63 28.93
CA SER A 56 -13.03 -26.58 30.36
C SER A 56 -13.79 -25.46 31.06
N SER A 57 -14.53 -25.77 32.13
CA SER A 57 -15.25 -24.77 32.92
C SER A 57 -14.35 -23.98 33.88
N GLU A 58 -13.27 -24.58 34.39
CA GLU A 58 -12.40 -23.95 35.41
C GLU A 58 -10.89 -24.05 35.12
N GLY A 59 -10.48 -24.86 34.14
CA GLY A 59 -9.08 -25.12 33.78
C GLY A 59 -8.69 -24.61 32.39
N SER A 60 -7.49 -24.99 31.94
CA SER A 60 -7.02 -24.76 30.58
C SER A 60 -7.75 -25.66 29.57
N ALA A 61 -7.88 -25.18 28.34
CA ALA A 61 -8.48 -25.93 27.24
C ALA A 61 -7.54 -25.86 26.03
N GLU A 62 -6.99 -27.00 25.63
CA GLU A 62 -6.13 -27.13 24.46
C GLU A 62 -6.72 -28.13 23.47
N ALA A 63 -7.01 -27.69 22.25
CA ALA A 63 -7.54 -28.53 21.17
C ALA A 63 -6.59 -28.54 19.97
N ASP A 64 -6.19 -29.73 19.53
CA ASP A 64 -5.47 -29.94 18.28
C ASP A 64 -6.32 -30.73 17.29
N GLY A 65 -6.49 -30.26 16.06
CA GLY A 65 -7.10 -31.05 15.00
C GLY A 65 -6.13 -32.14 14.55
N ILE A 66 -4.93 -31.71 14.14
CA ILE A 66 -3.78 -32.58 13.83
C ILE A 66 -2.55 -32.10 14.62
N LYS A 67 -1.81 -33.03 15.22
CA LYS A 67 -0.59 -32.74 15.95
C LYS A 67 0.53 -33.71 15.58
N SER A 68 1.72 -33.20 15.25
CA SER A 68 2.94 -34.02 15.07
C SER A 68 2.73 -35.21 14.11
N SER A 69 2.07 -34.98 12.97
CA SER A 69 1.64 -36.06 12.07
C SER A 69 2.01 -35.75 10.62
N SER A 70 2.17 -36.80 9.81
CA SER A 70 2.44 -36.72 8.37
C SER A 70 1.34 -37.45 7.62
N LEU A 71 0.63 -36.73 6.75
CA LEU A 71 -0.54 -37.23 6.03
C LEU A 71 -0.31 -36.99 4.53
N ASP A 72 -0.41 -38.05 3.73
CA ASP A 72 -0.22 -38.04 2.28
C ASP A 72 -1.41 -38.75 1.63
N ALA A 73 -2.15 -38.03 0.77
CA ALA A 73 -3.36 -38.54 0.13
C ALA A 73 -3.10 -39.19 -1.24
N GLY A 74 -1.88 -39.10 -1.78
CA GLY A 74 -1.51 -39.82 -2.98
C GLY A 74 -2.15 -39.27 -4.26
N SER A 75 -3.13 -39.97 -4.82
CA SER A 75 -3.71 -39.60 -6.12
C SER A 75 -5.23 -39.67 -6.13
N GLY A 76 -5.90 -38.63 -6.57
CA GLY A 76 -7.35 -38.52 -6.52
C GLY A 76 -7.73 -37.08 -6.22
N ASN A 77 -9.02 -36.81 -6.12
CA ASN A 77 -9.48 -35.52 -5.62
C ASN A 77 -9.80 -35.70 -4.14
N ASP A 78 -8.82 -35.39 -3.29
CA ASP A 78 -8.78 -35.75 -1.89
C ASP A 78 -9.26 -34.61 -0.99
N VAL A 79 -9.75 -34.98 0.20
CA VAL A 79 -10.36 -34.02 1.12
C VAL A 79 -9.79 -34.14 2.53
N PHE A 80 -9.16 -33.06 2.99
CA PHE A 80 -8.74 -32.86 4.37
C PHE A 80 -9.73 -31.94 5.09
N THR A 81 -10.37 -32.44 6.14
CA THR A 81 -11.26 -31.65 7.01
C THR A 81 -10.78 -31.67 8.45
N VAL A 82 -10.26 -30.54 8.93
CA VAL A 82 -9.61 -30.43 10.23
C VAL A 82 -10.26 -29.32 11.05
N LYS A 83 -10.72 -29.66 12.26
CA LYS A 83 -11.36 -28.73 13.18
C LYS A 83 -10.82 -28.90 14.60
N ALA A 84 -10.36 -27.82 15.19
CA ALA A 84 -10.02 -27.72 16.60
C ALA A 84 -10.82 -26.61 17.25
N SER A 85 -11.55 -26.93 18.31
CA SER A 85 -12.34 -25.96 19.08
C SER A 85 -12.01 -26.09 20.56
N ALA A 86 -11.50 -25.02 21.17
CA ALA A 86 -11.25 -24.94 22.60
C ALA A 86 -12.12 -23.84 23.22
N THR A 87 -12.78 -24.15 24.34
CA THR A 87 -13.57 -23.19 25.11
C THR A 87 -13.20 -23.28 26.59
N GLY A 88 -12.89 -22.16 27.23
CA GLY A 88 -12.63 -22.19 28.67
C GLY A 88 -12.35 -20.85 29.35
N THR A 89 -11.93 -20.92 30.60
CA THR A 89 -11.72 -19.75 31.48
C THR A 89 -10.24 -19.43 31.76
N LYS A 90 -9.36 -20.42 31.59
CA LYS A 90 -7.89 -20.34 31.69
C LYS A 90 -7.30 -20.84 30.37
N PRO A 91 -5.97 -20.70 30.09
CA PRO A 91 -5.43 -20.60 28.73
C PRO A 91 -6.18 -21.44 27.71
N VAL A 92 -6.77 -20.77 26.72
CA VAL A 92 -7.57 -21.41 25.68
C VAL A 92 -6.75 -21.38 24.41
N LEU A 93 -6.33 -22.57 23.97
CA LEU A 93 -5.46 -22.77 22.81
C LEU A 93 -6.15 -23.68 21.81
N ALA A 94 -6.24 -23.25 20.55
CA ALA A 94 -6.74 -24.08 19.47
C ALA A 94 -5.75 -24.09 18.30
N TYR A 95 -5.42 -25.28 17.82
CA TYR A 95 -4.54 -25.50 16.68
C TYR A 95 -5.28 -26.36 15.66
N GLY A 96 -5.58 -25.81 14.48
CA GLY A 96 -6.09 -26.60 13.36
C GLY A 96 -5.10 -27.72 13.03
N ALA A 97 -3.90 -27.35 12.61
CA ALA A 97 -2.76 -28.26 12.51
C ALA A 97 -1.49 -27.67 13.17
N ARG A 98 -0.79 -28.50 13.95
CA ARG A 98 0.44 -28.14 14.66
C ARG A 98 1.55 -29.16 14.40
N TRP A 99 2.73 -28.69 13.96
CA TRP A 99 3.87 -29.56 13.66
C TRP A 99 3.51 -30.71 12.71
N ALA A 100 2.69 -30.42 11.72
CA ALA A 100 2.14 -31.42 10.81
C ALA A 100 2.54 -31.15 9.36
N SER A 101 2.54 -32.20 8.55
CA SER A 101 2.69 -32.13 7.10
C SER A 101 1.50 -32.80 6.44
N LEU A 102 0.81 -32.08 5.57
CA LEU A 102 -0.35 -32.54 4.83
C LEU A 102 -0.06 -32.41 3.33
N ARG A 103 -0.23 -33.48 2.57
CA ARG A 103 0.01 -33.52 1.12
C ARG A 103 -1.23 -34.07 0.41
N GLY A 104 -1.71 -33.38 -0.61
CA GLY A 104 -2.81 -33.80 -1.46
C GLY A 104 -2.31 -34.81 -2.47
N GLY A 105 -1.37 -34.38 -3.31
CA GLY A 105 -0.62 -35.26 -4.20
C GLY A 105 -0.95 -34.98 -5.66
N SER A 106 -1.82 -35.76 -6.30
CA SER A 106 -2.26 -35.46 -7.67
C SER A 106 -3.77 -35.53 -7.81
N GLY A 107 -4.37 -34.53 -8.43
CA GLY A 107 -5.81 -34.35 -8.57
C GLY A 107 -6.22 -33.01 -7.95
N ASP A 108 -7.51 -32.68 -8.00
CA ASP A 108 -8.00 -31.41 -7.46
C ASP A 108 -8.35 -31.58 -5.97
N ASP A 109 -7.40 -31.25 -5.09
CA ASP A 109 -7.44 -31.52 -3.67
C ASP A 109 -8.03 -30.36 -2.86
N LYS A 110 -8.62 -30.70 -1.70
CA LYS A 110 -9.24 -29.71 -0.81
C LYS A 110 -8.80 -29.84 0.63
N PHE A 111 -8.31 -28.73 1.17
CA PHE A 111 -7.96 -28.59 2.58
C PHE A 111 -8.88 -27.58 3.26
N SER A 112 -9.51 -27.97 4.36
CA SER A 112 -10.29 -27.07 5.23
C SER A 112 -9.82 -27.24 6.66
N ILE A 113 -9.10 -26.25 7.17
CA ILE A 113 -8.42 -26.31 8.47
C ILE A 113 -8.88 -25.15 9.35
N LEU A 114 -9.47 -25.48 10.49
CA LEU A 114 -10.02 -24.52 11.45
C LEU A 114 -9.40 -24.68 12.84
N GLY A 115 -8.81 -23.60 13.35
CA GLY A 115 -8.59 -23.38 14.78
C GLY A 115 -9.61 -22.41 15.35
N ALA A 116 -10.20 -22.71 16.50
CA ALA A 116 -11.15 -21.83 17.18
C ALA A 116 -10.98 -21.83 18.70
N ALA A 117 -10.67 -20.68 19.29
CA ALA A 117 -10.46 -20.51 20.73
C ALA A 117 -11.43 -19.48 21.35
N TYR A 118 -12.24 -19.92 22.31
CA TYR A 118 -13.27 -19.11 22.97
C TYR A 118 -12.99 -18.99 24.46
N SER A 119 -12.61 -17.81 24.91
CA SER A 119 -12.54 -17.48 26.34
C SER A 119 -13.91 -16.98 26.83
N THR A 120 -14.41 -17.54 27.93
CA THR A 120 -15.70 -17.15 28.52
C THR A 120 -15.56 -16.07 29.60
N VAL A 121 -14.33 -15.67 29.93
CA VAL A 121 -14.06 -14.64 30.95
C VAL A 121 -13.79 -13.29 30.31
N SER A 122 -14.34 -12.25 30.93
CA SER A 122 -14.21 -10.86 30.50
C SER A 122 -12.95 -10.16 31.06
N SER A 123 -12.07 -10.90 31.75
CA SER A 123 -10.82 -10.40 32.33
C SER A 123 -9.88 -11.57 32.63
N SER A 124 -9.24 -12.12 31.61
CA SER A 124 -8.17 -13.12 31.78
C SER A 124 -6.82 -12.44 31.67
N ALA A 125 -5.87 -12.81 32.53
CA ALA A 125 -4.47 -12.42 32.37
C ALA A 125 -3.78 -13.11 31.19
N ILE A 126 -4.38 -14.19 30.65
CA ILE A 126 -3.83 -14.96 29.54
C ILE A 126 -4.82 -14.91 28.36
N PRO A 127 -4.42 -14.34 27.21
CA PRO A 127 -5.27 -14.21 26.04
C PRO A 127 -5.60 -15.58 25.41
N PRO A 128 -6.83 -15.81 24.90
CA PRO A 128 -7.11 -16.96 24.07
C PRO A 128 -6.35 -16.86 22.75
N LYS A 129 -5.74 -17.98 22.33
CA LYS A 129 -4.97 -18.05 21.08
C LYS A 129 -5.53 -19.11 20.16
N SER A 130 -5.67 -18.77 18.89
CA SER A 130 -6.02 -19.71 17.83
C SER A 130 -5.04 -19.62 16.69
N TYR A 131 -4.74 -20.79 16.12
CA TYR A 131 -3.89 -20.99 14.97
C TYR A 131 -4.61 -21.89 13.97
N GLY A 132 -4.76 -21.43 12.73
CA GLY A 132 -5.17 -22.32 11.64
C GLY A 132 -4.06 -23.34 11.37
N LEU A 133 -2.87 -22.82 11.06
CA LEU A 133 -1.61 -23.57 10.98
C LEU A 133 -0.57 -23.00 11.96
N TYR A 134 0.11 -23.88 12.70
CA TYR A 134 1.23 -23.53 13.56
C TYR A 134 2.42 -24.42 13.27
N GLN A 135 3.49 -23.83 12.71
CA GLN A 135 4.73 -24.56 12.36
C GLN A 135 4.42 -25.86 11.61
N ALA A 136 3.54 -25.76 10.62
CA ALA A 136 3.00 -26.87 9.85
C ALA A 136 3.13 -26.58 8.35
N SER A 137 2.93 -27.60 7.52
CA SER A 137 3.02 -27.49 6.07
C SER A 137 1.81 -28.12 5.38
N VAL A 138 1.33 -27.46 4.34
CA VAL A 138 0.30 -27.97 3.41
C VAL A 138 0.87 -27.90 2.00
N PHE A 139 0.77 -28.99 1.26
CA PHE A 139 1.15 -29.09 -0.14
C PHE A 139 -0.08 -29.54 -0.94
N GLY A 140 -0.51 -28.74 -1.91
CA GLY A 140 -1.57 -29.09 -2.86
C GLY A 140 -1.12 -30.26 -3.72
N GLY A 141 -0.16 -30.00 -4.60
CA GLY A 141 0.42 -31.00 -5.47
C GLY A 141 0.16 -30.67 -6.94
N ASN A 142 -0.14 -31.69 -7.74
CA ASN A 142 -0.53 -31.47 -9.14
C ASN A 142 -2.06 -31.40 -9.23
N GLY A 143 -2.63 -30.27 -9.63
CA GLY A 143 -4.07 -30.14 -9.83
C GLY A 143 -4.55 -28.73 -9.61
N LYS A 144 -5.86 -28.55 -9.44
CA LYS A 144 -6.43 -27.26 -9.02
C LYS A 144 -6.88 -27.37 -7.58
N ASP A 145 -5.97 -27.03 -6.69
CA ASP A 145 -6.13 -27.26 -5.27
C ASP A 145 -6.80 -26.09 -4.57
N THR A 146 -7.58 -26.40 -3.54
CA THR A 146 -8.24 -25.41 -2.70
C THR A 146 -7.79 -25.58 -1.26
N ILE A 147 -7.03 -24.60 -0.76
CA ILE A 147 -6.48 -24.59 0.59
C ILE A 147 -7.16 -23.48 1.40
N GLU A 148 -8.04 -23.84 2.34
CA GLU A 148 -8.73 -22.90 3.24
C GLU A 148 -8.25 -23.08 4.69
N ILE A 149 -7.57 -22.06 5.20
CA ILE A 149 -7.07 -21.98 6.56
C ILE A 149 -7.85 -20.90 7.31
N THR A 150 -8.47 -21.27 8.43
CA THR A 150 -9.25 -20.34 9.26
C THR A 150 -8.80 -20.39 10.71
N SER A 151 -8.66 -19.21 11.32
CA SER A 151 -8.49 -19.06 12.76
C SER A 151 -9.51 -18.09 13.33
N VAL A 152 -10.16 -18.48 14.44
CA VAL A 152 -11.14 -17.65 15.14
C VAL A 152 -10.80 -17.57 16.62
N THR A 153 -10.71 -16.37 17.17
CA THR A 153 -10.64 -16.16 18.61
C THR A 153 -11.72 -15.24 19.14
N SER A 154 -12.17 -15.53 20.36
CA SER A 154 -13.09 -14.67 21.10
C SER A 154 -12.66 -14.54 22.56
N GLY A 155 -12.61 -13.32 23.10
CA GLY A 155 -12.28 -13.08 24.51
C GLY A 155 -11.87 -11.66 24.83
N TRP A 156 -11.27 -11.42 26.00
CA TRP A 156 -10.86 -10.07 26.41
C TRP A 156 -9.75 -9.49 25.51
N GLN A 157 -8.68 -10.27 25.26
CA GLN A 157 -7.54 -9.92 24.38
C GLN A 157 -7.31 -11.04 23.35
N PRO A 158 -8.11 -11.13 22.27
CA PRO A 158 -7.98 -12.24 21.33
C PRO A 158 -6.66 -12.17 20.55
N GLU A 159 -5.96 -13.31 20.44
CA GLU A 159 -4.84 -13.48 19.52
C GLU A 159 -5.20 -14.53 18.46
N SER A 160 -5.30 -14.14 17.19
CA SER A 160 -5.66 -15.06 16.10
C SER A 160 -4.62 -15.04 15.00
N TYR A 161 -4.19 -16.22 14.57
CA TYR A 161 -3.21 -16.39 13.50
C TYR A 161 -3.78 -17.36 12.47
N GLY A 162 -4.02 -16.90 11.23
CA GLY A 162 -4.36 -17.81 10.15
C GLY A 162 -3.24 -18.84 9.97
N THR A 163 -2.02 -18.33 9.78
CA THR A 163 -0.79 -19.11 9.86
C THR A 163 0.24 -18.47 10.81
N TYR A 164 1.06 -19.31 11.45
CA TYR A 164 2.19 -18.90 12.27
C TYR A 164 3.41 -19.78 11.93
N GLU A 165 4.42 -19.17 11.32
CA GLU A 165 5.66 -19.84 10.89
C GLU A 165 5.38 -21.13 10.09
N ALA A 166 4.36 -21.10 9.24
CA ALA A 166 3.88 -22.25 8.47
C ALA A 166 4.21 -22.09 6.99
N ALA A 167 4.13 -23.19 6.25
CA ALA A 167 4.33 -23.20 4.80
C ALA A 167 3.08 -23.71 4.08
N ILE A 168 2.69 -23.03 3.00
CA ILE A 168 1.61 -23.46 2.10
C ILE A 168 2.16 -23.43 0.68
N PHE A 169 1.98 -24.51 -0.06
CA PHE A 169 2.39 -24.64 -1.45
C PHE A 169 1.20 -25.13 -2.28
N GLY A 170 0.87 -24.43 -3.35
CA GLY A 170 -0.03 -24.93 -4.41
C GLY A 170 0.67 -26.02 -5.22
N GLU A 171 1.88 -25.73 -5.69
CA GLU A 171 2.73 -26.53 -6.59
C GLU A 171 2.35 -26.40 -8.06
N ASP A 172 1.71 -27.39 -8.69
CA ASP A 172 1.44 -27.39 -10.13
C ASP A 172 -0.06 -27.31 -10.40
N GLY A 173 -0.51 -26.20 -11.00
CA GLY A 173 -1.86 -25.98 -11.51
C GLY A 173 -2.42 -24.65 -11.01
N ASN A 174 -3.74 -24.45 -11.15
CA ASN A 174 -4.34 -23.16 -10.78
C ASN A 174 -5.00 -23.28 -9.42
N ASP A 175 -4.28 -22.84 -8.39
CA ASP A 175 -4.61 -23.09 -7.01
C ASP A 175 -5.30 -21.89 -6.36
N THR A 176 -6.10 -22.19 -5.34
CA THR A 176 -6.78 -21.18 -4.53
C THR A 176 -6.38 -21.34 -3.07
N ILE A 177 -5.64 -20.37 -2.55
CA ILE A 177 -5.16 -20.32 -1.17
C ILE A 177 -5.90 -19.21 -0.43
N THR A 178 -6.70 -19.59 0.58
CA THR A 178 -7.43 -18.66 1.43
C THR A 178 -6.97 -18.78 2.87
N VAL A 179 -6.53 -17.67 3.47
CA VAL A 179 -6.13 -17.59 4.87
C VAL A 179 -6.98 -16.54 5.56
N LYS A 180 -7.82 -16.95 6.52
CA LYS A 180 -8.71 -16.06 7.27
C LYS A 180 -8.41 -16.10 8.75
N SER A 181 -8.28 -14.94 9.35
CA SER A 181 -8.06 -14.78 10.78
C SER A 181 -9.02 -13.77 11.35
N THR A 182 -9.81 -14.16 12.36
CA THR A 182 -10.77 -13.29 13.03
C THR A 182 -10.52 -13.27 14.53
N GLY A 183 -10.44 -12.07 15.10
CA GLY A 183 -10.41 -11.84 16.54
C GLY A 183 -11.61 -10.99 16.98
N ASN A 184 -12.39 -11.52 17.92
CA ASN A 184 -13.55 -10.84 18.49
C ASN A 184 -13.29 -10.56 19.98
N GLY A 185 -13.14 -9.29 20.35
CA GLY A 185 -12.78 -9.00 21.74
C GLY A 185 -13.24 -7.67 22.31
N SER A 186 -13.08 -7.55 23.62
CA SER A 186 -13.44 -6.32 24.32
C SER A 186 -12.29 -5.31 24.37
N VAL A 187 -11.02 -5.74 24.32
CA VAL A 187 -9.83 -4.85 24.36
C VAL A 187 -8.72 -5.36 23.43
N ILE A 188 -7.53 -4.74 23.50
CA ILE A 188 -6.32 -4.95 22.68
C ILE A 188 -6.15 -6.41 22.23
N GLY A 189 -6.60 -6.71 21.01
CA GLY A 189 -6.39 -7.99 20.35
C GLY A 189 -5.38 -7.86 19.21
N GLN A 190 -4.73 -8.96 18.85
CA GLN A 190 -3.85 -9.03 17.70
C GLN A 190 -4.35 -10.11 16.73
N VAL A 191 -4.55 -9.74 15.48
CA VAL A 191 -5.03 -10.66 14.45
C VAL A 191 -4.07 -10.61 13.28
N TYR A 192 -3.55 -11.78 12.90
CA TYR A 192 -2.64 -11.96 11.80
C TYR A 192 -3.25 -12.91 10.78
N GLY A 193 -3.26 -12.53 9.49
CA GLY A 193 -3.55 -13.47 8.41
C GLY A 193 -2.41 -14.49 8.31
N VAL A 194 -1.24 -14.02 7.88
CA VAL A 194 0.01 -14.78 7.81
C VAL A 194 1.06 -14.11 8.69
N TYR A 195 1.65 -14.88 9.61
CA TYR A 195 2.76 -14.43 10.46
C TYR A 195 3.98 -15.33 10.26
N GLY A 196 5.02 -14.80 9.61
CA GLY A 196 6.19 -15.57 9.19
C GLY A 196 5.86 -16.69 8.21
N GLY A 197 6.90 -17.38 7.76
CA GLY A 197 6.76 -18.53 6.86
C GLY A 197 6.61 -18.17 5.37
N LEU A 198 6.05 -19.09 4.61
CA LEU A 198 5.99 -19.05 3.14
C LEU A 198 4.60 -19.45 2.64
N VAL A 199 4.07 -18.69 1.69
CA VAL A 199 2.89 -19.08 0.90
C VAL A 199 3.28 -18.95 -0.57
N SER A 200 3.23 -20.06 -1.31
CA SER A 200 3.65 -20.11 -2.71
C SER A 200 2.56 -20.78 -3.56
N GLY A 201 2.27 -20.19 -4.72
CA GLY A 201 1.35 -20.72 -5.72
C GLY A 201 2.02 -21.82 -6.51
N GLY A 202 3.08 -21.47 -7.25
CA GLY A 202 3.91 -22.42 -7.97
C GLY A 202 3.80 -22.20 -9.48
N ASN A 203 3.40 -23.21 -10.25
CA ASN A 203 3.14 -23.05 -11.68
C ASN A 203 1.64 -23.04 -11.93
N GLY A 204 1.11 -21.99 -12.54
CA GLY A 204 -0.28 -21.85 -12.95
C GLY A 204 -0.79 -20.46 -12.61
N ASN A 205 -2.07 -20.23 -12.81
CA ASN A 205 -2.66 -18.94 -12.45
C ASN A 205 -3.32 -19.08 -11.08
N ASP A 206 -2.60 -18.68 -10.05
CA ASP A 206 -2.94 -18.90 -8.65
C ASP A 206 -3.67 -17.71 -8.04
N THR A 207 -4.45 -17.99 -7.00
CA THR A 207 -5.23 -16.96 -6.29
C THR A 207 -5.03 -17.07 -4.79
N PHE A 208 -4.59 -15.97 -4.18
CA PHE A 208 -4.39 -15.84 -2.75
C PHE A 208 -5.37 -14.82 -2.16
N ALA A 209 -6.10 -15.23 -1.14
CA ALA A 209 -7.00 -14.38 -0.37
C ALA A 209 -6.63 -14.44 1.12
N ILE A 210 -5.89 -13.44 1.58
CA ILE A 210 -5.44 -13.33 2.98
C ILE A 210 -6.25 -12.24 3.67
N GLU A 211 -7.05 -12.61 4.68
CA GLU A 211 -7.89 -11.67 5.42
C GLU A 211 -7.62 -11.75 6.93
N SER A 212 -7.33 -10.59 7.53
CA SER A 212 -7.29 -10.40 8.98
C SER A 212 -8.38 -9.41 9.40
N ILE A 213 -9.23 -9.82 10.34
CA ILE A 213 -10.30 -8.99 10.90
C ILE A 213 -10.22 -8.99 12.42
N ASN A 214 -10.04 -7.81 13.00
CA ASN A 214 -10.18 -7.60 14.42
C ASN A 214 -11.39 -6.71 14.70
N THR A 215 -12.43 -7.27 15.30
CA THR A 215 -13.66 -6.53 15.67
C THR A 215 -13.61 -5.97 17.09
N GLY A 216 -12.43 -6.00 17.72
CA GLY A 216 -12.20 -5.53 19.08
C GLY A 216 -12.69 -4.10 19.34
N LEU A 217 -13.24 -3.81 20.52
CA LEU A 217 -13.82 -2.49 20.83
C LEU A 217 -12.79 -1.37 21.09
N TYR A 218 -11.58 -1.72 21.53
CA TYR A 218 -10.53 -0.76 21.90
C TYR A 218 -9.15 -1.24 21.44
N SER A 219 -8.45 -0.38 20.71
CA SER A 219 -7.07 -0.60 20.22
C SER A 219 -6.88 -1.95 19.53
N ALA A 220 -7.85 -2.32 18.70
CA ALA A 220 -7.77 -3.51 17.86
C ALA A 220 -6.60 -3.39 16.88
N SER A 221 -5.77 -4.43 16.78
CA SER A 221 -4.70 -4.52 15.79
C SER A 221 -4.99 -5.67 14.81
N SER A 222 -4.90 -5.38 13.52
CA SER A 222 -5.04 -6.37 12.45
C SER A 222 -3.90 -6.23 11.46
N VAL A 223 -3.21 -7.33 11.15
CA VAL A 223 -2.13 -7.37 10.18
C VAL A 223 -2.43 -8.46 9.15
N GLY A 224 -2.45 -8.13 7.87
CA GLY A 224 -2.68 -9.10 6.80
C GLY A 224 -1.53 -10.10 6.73
N VAL A 225 -0.34 -9.60 6.42
CA VAL A 225 0.91 -10.36 6.33
C VAL A 225 1.98 -9.68 7.19
N SER A 226 2.71 -10.44 7.99
CA SER A 226 3.83 -9.94 8.81
C SER A 226 5.05 -10.83 8.64
N GLU A 227 6.17 -10.26 8.19
CA GLU A 227 7.48 -10.93 8.15
C GLU A 227 7.48 -12.28 7.39
N ALA A 228 6.58 -12.45 6.41
CA ALA A 228 6.44 -13.66 5.62
C ALA A 228 6.81 -13.42 4.15
N PHE A 229 6.98 -14.51 3.41
CA PHE A 229 7.16 -14.50 1.96
C PHE A 229 5.90 -15.02 1.28
N ILE A 230 5.34 -14.23 0.34
CA ILE A 230 4.21 -14.62 -0.50
C ILE A 230 4.70 -14.59 -1.95
N GLU A 231 4.53 -15.68 -2.69
CA GLU A 231 5.01 -15.82 -4.07
C GLU A 231 3.91 -16.40 -4.94
N GLY A 232 3.56 -15.71 -6.03
CA GLY A 232 2.70 -16.25 -7.09
C GLY A 232 3.39 -17.41 -7.78
N GLY A 233 4.51 -17.12 -8.45
CA GLY A 233 5.35 -18.09 -9.11
C GLY A 233 5.35 -17.89 -10.61
N ARG A 234 4.94 -18.89 -11.39
CA ARG A 234 4.77 -18.76 -12.84
C ARG A 234 3.29 -18.75 -13.18
N GLY A 235 2.87 -17.80 -14.00
CA GLY A 235 1.52 -17.66 -14.48
C GLY A 235 0.99 -16.28 -14.13
N ASN A 236 -0.29 -16.04 -14.36
CA ASN A 236 -0.90 -14.77 -14.02
C ASN A 236 -1.62 -14.91 -12.67
N ASP A 237 -0.96 -14.47 -11.62
CA ASP A 237 -1.35 -14.69 -10.24
C ASP A 237 -2.13 -13.51 -9.66
N THR A 238 -2.96 -13.77 -8.66
CA THR A 238 -3.72 -12.74 -7.95
C THR A 238 -3.52 -12.87 -6.45
N ILE A 239 -2.85 -11.88 -5.84
CA ILE A 239 -2.57 -11.82 -4.41
C ILE A 239 -3.39 -10.69 -3.78
N SER A 240 -4.42 -11.05 -3.01
CA SER A 240 -5.26 -10.10 -2.28
C SER A 240 -5.04 -10.21 -0.77
N ILE A 241 -4.61 -9.11 -0.14
CA ILE A 241 -4.39 -8.99 1.30
C ILE A 241 -5.32 -7.93 1.87
N VAL A 242 -6.11 -8.29 2.87
CA VAL A 242 -7.07 -7.40 3.53
C VAL A 242 -6.88 -7.42 5.04
N ALA A 243 -6.60 -6.26 5.62
CA ALA A 243 -6.51 -6.06 7.07
C ALA A 243 -7.55 -5.06 7.55
N LYS A 244 -8.39 -5.47 8.50
CA LYS A 244 -9.48 -4.63 9.04
C LYS A 244 -9.43 -4.61 10.57
N ALA A 245 -9.31 -3.42 11.13
CA ALA A 245 -9.39 -3.22 12.58
C ALA A 245 -10.55 -2.28 12.92
N GLY A 246 -11.51 -2.77 13.69
CA GLY A 246 -12.66 -2.02 14.17
C GLY A 246 -12.39 -1.22 15.46
N ALA A 247 -13.22 -0.21 15.66
CA ALA A 247 -13.43 0.54 16.91
C ALA A 247 -12.29 1.44 17.47
N TYR A 248 -12.47 1.97 18.68
CA TYR A 248 -11.67 3.09 19.22
C TYR A 248 -10.16 2.82 19.17
N GLY A 249 -9.43 3.49 18.28
CA GLY A 249 -7.99 3.33 18.09
C GLY A 249 -7.58 2.12 17.25
N GLY A 250 -8.45 1.62 16.37
CA GLY A 250 -8.15 0.49 15.49
C GLY A 250 -6.96 0.77 14.58
N SER A 251 -5.98 -0.13 14.57
CA SER A 251 -4.80 -0.10 13.72
C SER A 251 -4.80 -1.30 12.77
N SER A 252 -4.69 -1.02 11.48
CA SER A 252 -4.62 -2.04 10.43
C SER A 252 -3.37 -1.87 9.60
N VAL A 253 -2.69 -2.98 9.31
CA VAL A 253 -1.54 -3.03 8.42
C VAL A 253 -1.75 -4.12 7.39
N GLY A 254 -1.66 -3.81 6.09
CA GLY A 254 -1.78 -4.82 5.03
C GLY A 254 -0.57 -5.75 5.04
N LEU A 255 0.59 -5.20 4.73
CA LEU A 255 1.91 -5.85 4.81
C LEU A 255 2.78 -5.16 5.87
N ARG A 256 3.34 -5.93 6.81
CA ARG A 256 4.29 -5.44 7.82
C ARG A 256 5.63 -6.17 7.68
N GLY A 257 6.58 -5.54 7.00
CA GLY A 257 7.81 -6.21 6.57
C GLY A 257 7.51 -7.41 5.66
N GLY A 258 8.51 -8.26 5.42
CA GLY A 258 8.37 -9.42 4.54
C GLY A 258 8.40 -9.04 3.05
N THR A 259 8.00 -9.99 2.21
CA THR A 259 8.07 -9.85 0.75
C THR A 259 6.85 -10.46 0.08
N ILE A 260 6.35 -9.76 -0.95
CA ILE A 260 5.35 -10.28 -1.88
C ILE A 260 5.97 -10.24 -3.27
N SER A 261 5.87 -11.33 -4.03
CA SER A 261 6.33 -11.41 -5.42
C SER A 261 5.20 -11.97 -6.28
N GLY A 262 4.91 -11.33 -7.41
CA GLY A 262 4.09 -11.91 -8.48
C GLY A 262 4.83 -13.08 -9.12
N GLY A 263 6.01 -12.79 -9.68
CA GLY A 263 6.87 -13.79 -10.30
C GLY A 263 6.93 -13.58 -11.80
N SER A 264 6.56 -14.57 -12.60
CA SER A 264 6.53 -14.42 -14.05
C SER A 264 5.11 -14.52 -14.58
N GLY A 265 4.67 -13.55 -15.36
CA GLY A 265 3.32 -13.45 -15.90
C GLY A 265 2.76 -12.06 -15.61
N ASN A 266 1.49 -11.83 -15.91
CA ASN A 266 0.85 -10.56 -15.60
C ASN A 266 0.10 -10.70 -14.28
N ASP A 267 0.71 -10.22 -13.21
CA ASP A 267 0.26 -10.46 -11.84
C ASP A 267 -0.53 -9.29 -11.27
N VAL A 268 -1.41 -9.59 -10.31
CA VAL A 268 -2.20 -8.60 -9.58
C VAL A 268 -1.94 -8.72 -8.08
N ILE A 269 -1.43 -7.65 -7.47
CA ILE A 269 -1.15 -7.56 -6.05
C ILE A 269 -2.00 -6.44 -5.45
N ASP A 270 -3.03 -6.82 -4.68
CA ASP A 270 -3.94 -5.89 -4.02
C ASP A 270 -3.78 -5.95 -2.50
N ILE A 271 -3.43 -4.82 -1.88
CA ILE A 271 -3.22 -4.69 -0.43
C ILE A 271 -4.15 -3.62 0.13
N ALA A 272 -5.07 -4.01 1.01
CA ALA A 272 -6.02 -3.11 1.65
C ALA A 272 -5.91 -3.12 3.17
N ALA A 273 -5.77 -1.95 3.78
CA ALA A 273 -5.78 -1.75 5.22
C ALA A 273 -6.83 -0.72 5.64
N SER A 274 -7.75 -1.10 6.53
CA SER A 274 -8.80 -0.22 7.03
C SER A 274 -8.89 -0.21 8.56
N GLY A 275 -8.53 0.92 9.16
CA GLY A 275 -8.77 1.24 10.57
C GLY A 275 -10.05 2.06 10.72
N GLY A 276 -10.94 1.63 11.61
CA GLY A 276 -12.17 2.36 11.95
C GLY A 276 -12.22 2.73 13.42
N GLY A 277 -12.76 3.90 13.78
CA GLY A 277 -12.97 4.37 15.16
C GLY A 277 -12.10 5.58 15.56
N LYS A 278 -12.32 6.17 16.74
CA LYS A 278 -11.58 7.37 17.19
C LYS A 278 -10.06 7.11 17.22
N GLY A 279 -9.25 7.88 16.50
CA GLY A 279 -7.80 7.68 16.44
C GLY A 279 -7.33 6.53 15.55
N ALA A 280 -8.17 6.06 14.62
CA ALA A 280 -7.84 4.90 13.80
C ALA A 280 -6.72 5.16 12.79
N SER A 281 -5.92 4.13 12.53
CA SER A 281 -4.84 4.13 11.55
C SER A 281 -4.95 2.99 10.55
N GLY A 282 -4.80 3.32 9.27
CA GLY A 282 -4.60 2.34 8.19
C GLY A 282 -3.24 2.52 7.56
N THR A 283 -2.44 1.46 7.50
CA THR A 283 -1.18 1.43 6.76
C THR A 283 -1.24 0.32 5.73
N GLY A 284 -1.11 0.63 4.44
CA GLY A 284 -1.13 -0.39 3.40
C GLY A 284 0.09 -1.31 3.54
N VAL A 285 1.28 -0.72 3.45
CA VAL A 285 2.58 -1.39 3.58
C VAL A 285 3.43 -0.63 4.60
N ASP A 286 3.90 -1.33 5.63
CA ASP A 286 4.79 -0.82 6.69
C ASP A 286 6.10 -1.60 6.68
N GLY A 287 7.08 -1.08 5.96
CA GLY A 287 8.26 -1.81 5.53
C GLY A 287 7.90 -2.97 4.59
N GLY A 288 8.94 -3.68 4.14
CA GLY A 288 8.79 -4.82 3.23
C GLY A 288 8.97 -4.44 1.76
N SER A 289 8.97 -5.47 0.93
CA SER A 289 9.20 -5.35 -0.52
C SER A 289 8.07 -6.00 -1.30
N ILE A 290 7.67 -5.36 -2.38
CA ILE A 290 6.72 -5.88 -3.36
C ILE A 290 7.42 -5.94 -4.70
N TYR A 291 7.41 -7.12 -5.32
CA TYR A 291 7.97 -7.36 -6.63
C TYR A 291 6.87 -7.78 -7.60
N GLY A 292 6.77 -7.13 -8.75
CA GLY A 292 5.94 -7.61 -9.87
C GLY A 292 6.62 -8.81 -10.50
N GLY A 293 7.73 -8.54 -11.16
CA GLY A 293 8.63 -9.53 -11.74
C GLY A 293 8.76 -9.32 -13.24
N SER A 294 8.29 -10.28 -14.04
CA SER A 294 8.27 -10.13 -15.50
C SER A 294 6.85 -10.24 -16.02
N GLY A 295 6.42 -9.33 -16.88
CA GLY A 295 5.06 -9.24 -17.40
C GLY A 295 4.44 -7.90 -17.01
N ASN A 296 3.22 -7.60 -17.48
CA ASN A 296 2.57 -6.34 -17.14
C ASN A 296 1.82 -6.49 -15.81
N ASP A 297 2.42 -6.01 -14.74
CA ASP A 297 1.97 -6.23 -13.37
C ASP A 297 1.14 -5.07 -12.83
N GLN A 298 0.21 -5.39 -11.93
CA GLN A 298 -0.60 -4.41 -11.23
C GLN A 298 -0.37 -4.50 -9.73
N VAL A 299 0.06 -3.40 -9.11
CA VAL A 299 0.18 -3.26 -7.66
C VAL A 299 -0.77 -2.19 -7.15
N THR A 300 -1.78 -2.57 -6.37
CA THR A 300 -2.71 -1.65 -5.73
C THR A 300 -2.53 -1.66 -4.21
N ILE A 301 -2.30 -0.50 -3.61
CA ILE A 301 -2.25 -0.32 -2.16
C ILE A 301 -3.32 0.68 -1.73
N SER A 302 -4.22 0.28 -0.84
CA SER A 302 -5.29 1.11 -0.29
C SER A 302 -5.23 1.17 1.23
N ALA A 303 -5.08 2.36 1.79
CA ALA A 303 -5.03 2.60 3.23
C ALA A 303 -6.12 3.57 3.69
N VAL A 304 -6.95 3.17 4.65
CA VAL A 304 -8.04 4.00 5.19
C VAL A 304 -7.93 4.11 6.70
N GLY A 305 -7.91 5.35 7.20
CA GLY A 305 -8.03 5.68 8.62
C GLY A 305 -9.27 6.52 8.88
N SER A 306 -10.35 5.91 9.37
CA SER A 306 -11.65 6.59 9.56
C SER A 306 -12.02 6.68 11.04
N GLY A 307 -12.20 7.89 11.58
CA GLY A 307 -12.36 8.04 13.02
C GLY A 307 -12.90 9.36 13.56
N GLY A 308 -13.64 9.30 14.66
CA GLY A 308 -14.27 10.49 15.27
C GLY A 308 -13.28 11.60 15.64
N TYR A 309 -12.08 11.30 16.12
CA TYR A 309 -11.02 12.30 16.35
C TYR A 309 -9.71 11.79 15.72
N GLY A 310 -9.26 12.38 14.62
CA GLY A 310 -7.95 12.15 14.01
C GLY A 310 -7.74 10.75 13.43
N GLY A 311 -8.18 10.53 12.19
CA GLY A 311 -7.75 9.38 11.40
C GLY A 311 -6.35 9.61 10.82
N SER A 312 -5.54 8.54 10.73
CA SER A 312 -4.28 8.56 9.99
C SER A 312 -4.29 7.48 8.92
N SER A 313 -3.75 7.78 7.74
CA SER A 313 -3.56 6.76 6.70
C SER A 313 -2.21 6.93 6.02
N THR A 314 -1.53 5.81 5.79
CA THR A 314 -0.30 5.77 4.99
C THR A 314 -0.41 4.65 3.96
N GLY A 315 -0.24 4.94 2.68
CA GLY A 315 -0.23 3.90 1.65
C GLY A 315 1.00 3.00 1.79
N LEU A 316 2.17 3.56 1.51
CA LEU A 316 3.49 2.91 1.64
C LEU A 316 4.35 3.64 2.67
N SER A 317 4.86 2.95 3.67
CA SER A 317 5.75 3.47 4.73
C SER A 317 7.06 2.70 4.70
N GLN A 318 8.18 3.33 4.35
CA GLN A 318 9.53 2.76 4.37
C GLN A 318 9.71 1.42 3.62
N GLY A 319 8.83 1.12 2.66
CA GLY A 319 8.86 -0.10 1.85
C GLY A 319 9.38 0.15 0.43
N THR A 320 9.60 -0.93 -0.32
CA THR A 320 9.99 -0.88 -1.74
C THR A 320 8.91 -1.52 -2.61
N ILE A 321 8.62 -0.90 -3.74
CA ILE A 321 7.87 -1.52 -4.86
C ILE A 321 8.80 -1.51 -6.06
N ASP A 322 8.94 -2.64 -6.72
CA ASP A 322 9.77 -2.82 -7.93
C ASP A 322 9.02 -3.77 -8.87
N THR A 323 8.41 -3.23 -9.93
CA THR A 323 7.54 -4.03 -10.80
C THR A 323 8.29 -4.78 -11.90
N GLY A 324 9.44 -4.28 -12.34
CA GLY A 324 10.41 -5.07 -13.11
C GLY A 324 10.26 -4.89 -14.61
N GLU A 325 10.12 -5.99 -15.35
CA GLU A 325 9.98 -5.92 -16.81
C GLU A 325 8.50 -5.93 -17.21
N GLY A 326 7.99 -4.90 -17.88
CA GLY A 326 6.58 -4.85 -18.25
C GLY A 326 6.07 -3.43 -18.43
N ASN A 327 4.83 -3.28 -18.87
CA ASN A 327 4.13 -2.00 -18.73
C ASN A 327 3.27 -2.12 -17.48
N ASP A 328 3.81 -1.65 -16.36
CA ASP A 328 3.27 -1.93 -15.04
C ASP A 328 2.39 -0.80 -14.54
N SER A 329 1.53 -1.11 -13.57
CA SER A 329 0.63 -0.14 -12.96
C SER A 329 0.71 -0.21 -11.45
N ILE A 330 1.24 0.85 -10.84
CA ILE A 330 1.35 1.02 -9.40
C ILE A 330 0.34 2.09 -8.96
N THR A 331 -0.64 1.70 -8.14
CA THR A 331 -1.64 2.61 -7.57
C THR A 331 -1.59 2.59 -6.06
N ILE A 332 -1.29 3.75 -5.45
CA ILE A 332 -1.26 3.93 -4.00
C ILE A 332 -2.30 4.97 -3.60
N SER A 333 -3.30 4.54 -2.85
CA SER A 333 -4.36 5.39 -2.32
C SER A 333 -4.35 5.39 -0.80
N SER A 334 -4.29 6.57 -0.20
CA SER A 334 -4.49 6.74 1.23
C SER A 334 -5.60 7.76 1.51
N SER A 335 -6.42 7.47 2.50
CA SER A 335 -7.55 8.32 2.87
C SER A 335 -7.77 8.33 4.38
N ALA A 336 -7.73 9.53 4.96
CA ALA A 336 -7.99 9.75 6.37
C ALA A 336 -9.20 10.66 6.57
N TYR A 337 -10.13 10.23 7.42
CA TYR A 337 -11.37 10.95 7.71
C TYR A 337 -11.56 11.13 9.22
N GLY A 338 -12.00 12.31 9.64
CA GLY A 338 -12.44 12.52 11.01
C GLY A 338 -12.99 13.90 11.32
N THR A 339 -13.46 14.13 12.56
CA THR A 339 -13.97 15.46 12.94
C THR A 339 -12.86 16.42 13.35
N LYS A 340 -11.62 15.95 13.55
CA LYS A 340 -10.42 16.76 13.86
C LYS A 340 -9.17 16.10 13.29
N GLY A 341 -8.23 16.86 12.73
CA GLY A 341 -6.84 16.44 12.50
C GLY A 341 -6.66 15.14 11.72
N ALA A 342 -7.25 15.01 10.53
CA ALA A 342 -7.10 13.82 9.70
C ALA A 342 -5.87 13.94 8.79
N GLY A 343 -4.92 13.00 8.89
CA GLY A 343 -3.66 13.02 8.15
C GLY A 343 -3.54 11.84 7.19
N SER A 344 -3.23 12.11 5.93
CA SER A 344 -3.08 11.10 4.89
C SER A 344 -1.77 11.30 4.17
N THR A 345 -0.98 10.22 4.06
CA THR A 345 0.27 10.20 3.30
C THR A 345 0.21 9.08 2.27
N GLY A 346 0.48 9.35 0.99
CA GLY A 346 0.54 8.31 -0.03
C GLY A 346 1.74 7.42 0.22
N VAL A 347 2.94 8.01 0.17
CA VAL A 347 4.22 7.35 0.39
C VAL A 347 5.05 8.14 1.41
N TYR A 348 5.56 7.45 2.42
CA TYR A 348 6.47 7.98 3.44
C TYR A 348 7.77 7.17 3.49
N GLY A 349 8.90 7.73 3.08
CA GLY A 349 10.20 7.04 3.13
C GLY A 349 10.35 5.87 2.14
N GLY A 350 9.32 5.56 1.35
CA GLY A 350 9.33 4.43 0.42
C GLY A 350 10.03 4.73 -0.90
N SER A 351 10.42 3.65 -1.59
CA SER A 351 10.97 3.70 -2.95
C SER A 351 10.05 2.95 -3.91
N ILE A 352 9.85 3.51 -5.10
CA ILE A 352 9.03 2.93 -6.16
C ILE A 352 9.85 2.91 -7.44
N TYR A 353 9.96 1.72 -8.03
CA TYR A 353 10.65 1.46 -9.29
C TYR A 353 9.66 0.83 -10.28
N GLY A 354 9.57 1.41 -11.48
CA GLY A 354 8.81 0.84 -12.59
C GLY A 354 9.61 -0.28 -13.26
N GLY A 355 10.79 0.09 -13.76
CA GLY A 355 11.75 -0.85 -14.34
C GLY A 355 11.88 -0.59 -15.83
N SER A 356 11.50 -1.55 -16.66
CA SER A 356 11.54 -1.39 -18.12
C SER A 356 10.16 -1.57 -18.72
N GLY A 357 9.77 -0.69 -19.62
CA GLY A 357 8.45 -0.64 -20.27
C GLY A 357 7.71 0.64 -19.88
N ASN A 358 6.51 0.86 -20.42
CA ASN A 358 5.80 2.12 -20.19
C ASN A 358 4.96 2.02 -18.92
N ASP A 359 5.49 2.52 -17.81
CA ASP A 359 4.94 2.31 -16.49
C ASP A 359 4.02 3.44 -16.05
N GLN A 360 3.05 3.08 -15.20
CA GLN A 360 2.13 4.03 -14.59
C GLN A 360 2.26 4.01 -13.07
N VAL A 361 2.60 5.16 -12.48
CA VAL A 361 2.59 5.36 -11.03
C VAL A 361 1.54 6.39 -10.65
N THR A 362 0.51 5.98 -9.91
CA THR A 362 -0.53 6.87 -9.39
C THR A 362 -0.53 6.87 -7.87
N ILE A 363 -0.33 8.05 -7.27
CA ILE A 363 -0.40 8.26 -5.83
C ILE A 363 -1.52 9.26 -5.51
N SER A 364 -2.40 8.90 -4.58
CA SER A 364 -3.49 9.75 -4.09
C SER A 364 -3.52 9.76 -2.56
N ALA A 365 -3.44 10.94 -1.96
CA ALA A 365 -3.52 11.13 -0.51
C ALA A 365 -4.62 12.13 -0.13
N ILE A 366 -5.63 11.70 0.63
CA ILE A 366 -6.79 12.53 0.98
C ILE A 366 -6.93 12.63 2.50
N GLY A 367 -6.67 13.82 3.05
CA GLY A 367 -6.93 14.15 4.45
C GLY A 367 -8.16 15.04 4.61
N SER A 368 -9.23 14.53 5.21
CA SER A 368 -10.46 15.30 5.43
C SER A 368 -10.84 15.33 6.91
N GLY A 369 -10.55 16.45 7.58
CA GLY A 369 -10.76 16.63 9.01
C GLY A 369 -11.58 17.88 9.33
N GLY A 370 -12.62 17.78 10.16
CA GLY A 370 -13.44 18.92 10.57
C GLY A 370 -12.61 20.12 11.06
N ASP A 371 -11.70 19.91 12.02
CA ASP A 371 -10.75 20.93 12.51
C ASP A 371 -9.33 20.81 11.92
N GLY A 372 -9.19 20.26 10.70
CA GLY A 372 -7.92 20.22 9.97
C GLY A 372 -7.62 18.91 9.27
N GLY A 373 -7.25 19.01 7.99
CA GLY A 373 -6.85 17.92 7.12
C GLY A 373 -5.42 18.12 6.64
N GLY A 374 -4.64 17.04 6.61
CA GLY A 374 -3.30 16.96 6.05
C GLY A 374 -3.26 15.92 4.95
N GLY A 375 -2.82 16.30 3.74
CA GLY A 375 -2.62 15.37 2.62
C GLY A 375 -1.23 15.52 2.06
N THR A 376 -0.43 14.45 2.05
CA THR A 376 0.89 14.43 1.42
C THR A 376 0.97 13.29 0.42
N GLY A 377 1.25 13.57 -0.85
CA GLY A 377 1.40 12.51 -1.85
C GLY A 377 2.65 11.67 -1.59
N LEU A 378 3.82 12.28 -1.74
CA LEU A 378 5.13 11.67 -1.53
C LEU A 378 5.94 12.47 -0.49
N PHE A 379 6.44 11.81 0.55
CA PHE A 379 7.27 12.42 1.60
C PHE A 379 8.50 11.59 1.90
N GLN A 380 9.70 12.17 1.81
CA GLN A 380 10.98 11.48 2.04
C GLN A 380 11.15 10.22 1.17
N GLY A 381 10.46 10.14 0.04
CA GLY A 381 10.46 8.97 -0.84
C GLY A 381 11.14 9.23 -2.18
N THR A 382 11.27 8.17 -2.95
CA THR A 382 11.80 8.21 -4.33
C THR A 382 10.84 7.48 -5.27
N ILE A 383 10.63 8.05 -6.44
CA ILE A 383 10.00 7.38 -7.60
C ILE A 383 10.98 7.49 -8.76
N ASP A 384 11.23 6.37 -9.42
CA ASP A 384 12.10 6.26 -10.60
C ASP A 384 11.48 5.21 -11.53
N THR A 385 10.86 5.63 -12.64
CA THR A 385 10.10 4.69 -13.49
C THR A 385 10.99 3.94 -14.48
N GLY A 386 12.15 4.48 -14.86
CA GLY A 386 13.20 3.73 -15.53
C GLY A 386 13.16 3.88 -17.05
N GLU A 387 13.20 2.78 -17.80
CA GLU A 387 13.17 2.84 -19.26
C GLU A 387 11.72 2.77 -19.77
N GLY A 388 11.25 3.73 -20.56
CA GLY A 388 9.89 3.71 -21.10
C GLY A 388 9.29 5.10 -21.26
N ASN A 389 8.09 5.18 -21.85
CA ASN A 389 7.33 6.43 -21.82
C ASN A 389 6.35 6.35 -20.64
N ASP A 390 6.78 6.87 -19.51
CA ASP A 390 6.14 6.61 -18.24
C ASP A 390 5.14 7.71 -17.86
N SER A 391 4.24 7.37 -16.93
CA SER A 391 3.25 8.31 -16.40
C SER A 391 3.24 8.29 -14.88
N ILE A 392 3.74 9.37 -14.28
CA ILE A 392 3.74 9.59 -12.83
C ILE A 392 2.66 10.62 -12.50
N THR A 393 1.65 10.23 -11.72
CA THR A 393 0.61 11.14 -11.21
C THR A 393 0.58 11.11 -9.69
N ILE A 394 0.88 12.25 -9.06
CA ILE A 394 0.86 12.42 -7.61
C ILE A 394 -0.16 13.49 -7.26
N SER A 395 -1.18 13.08 -6.52
CA SER A 395 -2.26 13.96 -6.08
C SER A 395 -2.38 13.95 -4.57
N SER A 396 -2.52 15.14 -3.98
CA SER A 396 -2.90 15.28 -2.58
C SER A 396 -4.04 16.27 -2.41
N SER A 397 -4.90 15.97 -1.46
CA SER A 397 -6.03 16.83 -1.10
C SER A 397 -6.21 16.93 0.40
N ALA A 398 -6.40 18.14 0.88
CA ALA A 398 -6.67 18.44 2.29
C ALA A 398 -7.94 19.29 2.44
N TYR A 399 -8.87 18.85 3.29
CA TYR A 399 -10.12 19.55 3.57
C TYR A 399 -10.37 19.70 5.08
N GLY A 400 -10.88 20.86 5.50
CA GLY A 400 -11.21 21.12 6.89
C GLY A 400 -11.44 22.60 7.21
N ALA A 401 -11.93 22.90 8.41
CA ALA A 401 -12.14 24.28 8.85
C ALA A 401 -10.83 24.99 9.22
N ILE A 402 -9.95 24.29 9.95
CA ILE A 402 -8.78 24.89 10.59
C ILE A 402 -7.49 24.22 10.10
N GLY A 403 -6.47 24.99 9.69
CA GLY A 403 -5.11 24.47 9.51
C GLY A 403 -4.96 23.37 8.44
N VAL A 404 -5.55 23.57 7.26
CA VAL A 404 -5.44 22.62 6.15
C VAL A 404 -4.07 22.71 5.45
N GLY A 405 -3.46 21.56 5.19
CA GLY A 405 -2.17 21.47 4.50
C GLY A 405 -2.15 20.36 3.47
N SER A 406 -1.93 20.69 2.21
CA SER A 406 -1.74 19.72 1.13
C SER A 406 -0.35 19.88 0.53
N THR A 407 0.39 18.79 0.38
CA THR A 407 1.66 18.79 -0.36
C THR A 407 1.67 17.65 -1.36
N GLY A 408 1.98 17.90 -2.63
CA GLY A 408 2.08 16.84 -3.63
C GLY A 408 3.32 16.00 -3.32
N VAL A 409 4.48 16.65 -3.36
CA VAL A 409 5.80 16.03 -3.13
C VAL A 409 6.62 16.88 -2.15
N TYR A 410 7.16 16.25 -1.11
CA TYR A 410 7.92 16.91 -0.03
C TYR A 410 9.22 16.15 0.31
N GLN A 411 10.36 16.82 0.34
CA GLN A 411 11.66 16.20 0.66
C GLN A 411 11.93 14.91 -0.12
N SER A 412 11.55 14.88 -1.40
CA SER A 412 11.52 13.66 -2.20
C SER A 412 12.11 13.89 -3.59
N ALA A 413 12.36 12.79 -4.30
CA ALA A 413 12.78 12.80 -5.69
C ALA A 413 11.77 12.05 -6.56
N VAL A 414 11.48 12.59 -7.75
CA VAL A 414 10.65 11.96 -8.78
C VAL A 414 11.43 12.02 -10.09
N ARG A 415 11.63 10.87 -10.74
CA ARG A 415 12.30 10.75 -12.04
C ARG A 415 11.45 9.96 -13.01
N GLY A 416 11.31 10.45 -14.24
CA GLY A 416 10.73 9.70 -15.36
C GLY A 416 11.73 8.64 -15.83
N GLY A 417 12.93 9.06 -16.23
CA GLY A 417 13.99 8.16 -16.65
C GLY A 417 14.24 8.31 -18.13
N ASP A 418 14.20 7.22 -18.89
CA ASP A 418 14.49 7.23 -20.32
C ASP A 418 13.19 7.09 -21.13
N GLY A 419 12.74 8.14 -21.83
CA GLY A 419 11.69 8.02 -22.83
C GLY A 419 10.90 9.31 -23.07
N LYS A 420 9.59 9.30 -22.85
CA LYS A 420 8.77 10.51 -22.99
C LYS A 420 7.76 10.49 -21.87
N ASP A 421 8.17 11.11 -20.78
CA ASP A 421 7.53 10.90 -19.51
C ASP A 421 6.53 12.00 -19.23
N VAL A 422 5.47 11.63 -18.51
CA VAL A 422 4.44 12.54 -18.08
C VAL A 422 4.43 12.57 -16.57
N ILE A 423 4.85 13.69 -15.98
CA ILE A 423 4.89 13.90 -14.54
C ILE A 423 3.85 14.95 -14.15
N ASN A 424 2.79 14.51 -13.48
CA ASN A 424 1.69 15.34 -12.99
C ASN A 424 1.67 15.37 -11.47
N ILE A 425 1.93 16.53 -10.86
CA ILE A 425 1.91 16.72 -9.41
C ILE A 425 0.87 17.79 -9.06
N THR A 426 -0.13 17.42 -8.26
CA THR A 426 -1.19 18.33 -7.83
C THR A 426 -1.43 18.27 -6.33
N ALA A 427 -1.44 19.44 -5.68
CA ALA A 427 -1.85 19.59 -4.29
C ALA A 427 -3.04 20.54 -4.18
N ILE A 428 -4.08 20.14 -3.44
CA ILE A 428 -5.30 20.92 -3.28
C ILE A 428 -5.61 21.10 -1.80
N ALA A 429 -5.61 22.34 -1.32
CA ALA A 429 -6.05 22.66 0.03
C ALA A 429 -7.36 23.47 0.00
N GLY A 430 -8.38 22.95 0.67
CA GLY A 430 -9.68 23.60 0.82
C GLY A 430 -10.02 23.85 2.29
N SER A 431 -10.06 25.13 2.68
CA SER A 431 -10.59 25.55 3.98
C SER A 431 -11.98 26.18 3.85
N ASP A 432 -12.75 26.17 4.93
CA ASP A 432 -14.01 26.91 5.05
C ASP A 432 -13.81 28.44 5.21
N GLY A 433 -12.56 28.92 5.11
CA GLY A 433 -12.20 30.33 5.28
C GLY A 433 -11.98 30.77 6.72
N SER A 434 -12.12 29.89 7.71
CA SER A 434 -11.94 30.28 9.12
C SER A 434 -10.47 30.36 9.56
N SER A 435 -9.53 29.70 8.86
CA SER A 435 -8.09 29.70 9.19
C SER A 435 -7.15 29.68 7.98
N PRO A 436 -5.87 30.09 8.16
CA PRO A 436 -4.82 29.91 7.16
C PRO A 436 -4.58 28.44 6.82
N GLY A 437 -4.22 28.17 5.57
CA GLY A 437 -3.79 26.86 5.09
C GLY A 437 -2.81 26.98 3.94
N SER A 438 -2.26 25.86 3.47
CA SER A 438 -1.29 25.84 2.38
C SER A 438 -1.47 24.65 1.44
N ALA A 439 -1.22 24.88 0.16
CA ALA A 439 -1.07 23.87 -0.87
C ALA A 439 0.29 24.05 -1.56
N PHE A 440 1.12 23.00 -1.58
CA PHE A 440 2.39 22.98 -2.30
C PHE A 440 2.36 21.84 -3.31
N GLY A 441 2.47 22.12 -4.61
CA GLY A 441 2.66 21.05 -5.59
C GLY A 441 3.96 20.29 -5.28
N LEU A 442 5.07 21.03 -5.27
CA LEU A 442 6.41 20.56 -4.97
C LEU A 442 7.04 21.41 -3.85
N ARG A 443 7.63 20.78 -2.83
CA ARG A 443 8.30 21.47 -1.73
C ARG A 443 9.60 20.79 -1.30
N GLN A 444 10.71 21.52 -1.22
CA GLN A 444 12.02 20.96 -0.82
C GLN A 444 12.37 19.66 -1.55
N SER A 445 12.07 19.58 -2.84
CA SER A 445 12.10 18.33 -3.60
C SER A 445 12.70 18.53 -4.99
N GLN A 446 12.96 17.42 -5.67
CA GLN A 446 13.46 17.39 -7.03
C GLN A 446 12.48 16.62 -7.94
N VAL A 447 12.26 17.16 -9.14
CA VAL A 447 11.64 16.45 -10.26
C VAL A 447 12.60 16.49 -11.43
N ASP A 448 12.77 15.36 -12.12
CA ASP A 448 13.61 15.20 -13.30
C ASP A 448 12.81 14.43 -14.36
N GLY A 449 12.71 14.96 -15.58
CA GLY A 449 12.10 14.25 -16.72
C GLY A 449 13.03 13.11 -17.14
N GLY A 450 14.26 13.45 -17.47
CA GLY A 450 15.33 12.50 -17.80
C GLY A 450 15.71 12.60 -19.27
N GLN A 451 15.76 11.48 -19.98
CA GLN A 451 15.98 11.47 -21.42
C GLN A 451 14.66 11.49 -22.19
N GLY A 452 14.68 12.21 -23.30
CA GLY A 452 13.60 12.37 -24.26
C GLY A 452 12.65 13.51 -23.93
N ASN A 453 11.48 13.56 -24.59
CA ASN A 453 10.64 14.77 -24.57
C ASN A 453 9.55 14.65 -23.52
N ASP A 454 9.71 15.35 -22.41
CA ASP A 454 8.91 15.15 -21.21
C ASP A 454 7.85 16.25 -21.01
N LEU A 455 6.79 15.88 -20.30
CA LEU A 455 5.73 16.79 -19.88
C LEU A 455 5.65 16.82 -18.36
N ILE A 456 6.10 17.92 -17.77
CA ILE A 456 6.10 18.13 -16.32
C ILE A 456 5.06 19.19 -15.97
N THR A 457 4.02 18.80 -15.22
CA THR A 457 2.97 19.69 -14.73
C THR A 457 2.89 19.67 -13.22
N ILE A 458 3.04 20.84 -12.59
CA ILE A 458 3.01 20.99 -11.13
C ILE A 458 2.01 22.07 -10.72
N SER A 459 1.13 21.76 -9.77
CA SER A 459 0.10 22.69 -9.30
C SER A 459 -0.11 22.66 -7.78
N GLY A 460 -0.09 23.84 -7.15
CA GLY A 460 -0.54 24.05 -5.77
C GLY A 460 -1.77 24.94 -5.71
N GLN A 461 -2.93 24.38 -5.38
CA GLN A 461 -4.22 25.05 -5.50
C GLN A 461 -4.86 25.33 -4.14
N ALA A 462 -5.23 26.59 -3.94
CA ALA A 462 -6.01 27.06 -2.82
C ALA A 462 -7.48 27.24 -3.24
N LYS A 463 -8.41 26.58 -2.53
CA LYS A 463 -9.87 26.73 -2.79
C LYS A 463 -10.53 27.87 -1.99
N SER A 464 -9.79 28.57 -1.15
CA SER A 464 -10.29 29.66 -0.29
C SER A 464 -9.25 30.78 -0.17
N GLY A 465 -9.71 32.03 -0.03
CA GLY A 465 -8.85 33.24 -0.04
C GLY A 465 -7.87 33.36 1.14
N ARG A 466 -7.97 32.51 2.16
CA ARG A 466 -7.02 32.42 3.28
C ARG A 466 -6.06 31.23 3.17
N VAL A 467 -6.12 30.48 2.09
CA VAL A 467 -5.19 29.39 1.79
C VAL A 467 -4.20 29.88 0.75
N THR A 468 -2.91 29.61 0.95
CA THR A 468 -1.88 29.90 -0.05
C THR A 468 -1.61 28.69 -0.92
N GLY A 469 -1.32 28.91 -2.20
CA GLY A 469 -1.07 27.86 -3.18
C GLY A 469 0.22 28.13 -3.95
N TYR A 470 1.19 27.23 -3.83
CA TYR A 470 2.48 27.32 -4.50
C TYR A 470 2.69 26.13 -5.42
N GLY A 471 3.10 26.39 -6.67
CA GLY A 471 3.48 25.33 -7.60
C GLY A 471 4.72 24.59 -7.12
N ALA A 472 5.85 25.28 -7.07
CA ALA A 472 7.12 24.78 -6.55
C ALA A 472 7.71 25.73 -5.51
N SER A 473 8.12 25.21 -4.35
CA SER A 473 8.74 25.97 -3.25
C SER A 473 10.04 25.31 -2.81
N GLN A 474 11.16 26.05 -2.81
CA GLN A 474 12.49 25.56 -2.42
C GLN A 474 12.87 24.27 -3.13
N SER A 475 12.53 24.16 -4.42
CA SER A 475 12.58 22.91 -5.17
C SER A 475 13.26 23.08 -6.52
N THR A 476 13.73 21.98 -7.07
CA THR A 476 14.32 21.93 -8.41
C THR A 476 13.43 21.12 -9.34
N VAL A 477 13.30 21.59 -10.58
CA VAL A 477 12.63 20.86 -11.67
C VAL A 477 13.56 20.89 -12.87
N HIS A 478 13.85 19.74 -13.44
CA HIS A 478 14.71 19.55 -14.61
C HIS A 478 13.89 18.86 -15.69
N GLY A 479 13.89 19.39 -16.91
CA GLY A 479 13.38 18.71 -18.09
C GLY A 479 14.28 17.54 -18.45
N GLY A 480 15.55 17.84 -18.74
CA GLY A 480 16.58 16.86 -19.01
C GLY A 480 17.08 16.98 -20.46
N ASP A 481 17.18 15.85 -21.16
CA ASP A 481 17.60 15.79 -22.55
C ASP A 481 16.38 15.66 -23.47
N GLY A 482 15.93 16.70 -24.15
CA GLY A 482 14.82 16.60 -25.09
C GLY A 482 14.13 17.93 -25.31
N ASN A 483 12.96 17.92 -25.93
CA ASN A 483 12.16 19.14 -26.06
C ASN A 483 11.02 19.05 -25.04
N ASP A 484 11.26 19.61 -23.88
CA ASP A 484 10.43 19.41 -22.71
C ASP A 484 9.37 20.50 -22.57
N VAL A 485 8.29 20.17 -21.87
CA VAL A 485 7.23 21.11 -21.52
C VAL A 485 7.08 21.16 -20.02
N ILE A 486 7.47 22.28 -19.41
CA ILE A 486 7.40 22.50 -17.97
C ILE A 486 6.32 23.53 -17.67
N SER A 487 5.26 23.10 -16.98
CA SER A 487 4.11 23.92 -16.60
C SER A 487 3.93 23.95 -15.08
N ILE A 488 4.17 25.11 -14.47
CA ILE A 488 4.10 25.28 -13.01
C ILE A 488 3.12 26.38 -12.66
N SER A 489 2.16 26.04 -11.81
CA SER A 489 1.08 26.94 -11.41
C SER A 489 0.85 26.91 -9.89
N GLY A 490 0.42 28.04 -9.34
CA GLY A 490 -0.07 28.10 -7.98
C GLY A 490 -0.99 29.28 -7.80
N THR A 491 -1.98 29.16 -6.91
CA THR A 491 -2.96 30.24 -6.67
C THR A 491 -2.30 31.51 -6.15
N THR A 492 -1.27 31.36 -5.31
CA THR A 492 -0.49 32.47 -4.76
C THR A 492 0.71 32.80 -5.63
N ALA A 493 1.53 31.79 -5.92
CA ALA A 493 2.68 31.91 -6.82
C ALA A 493 2.96 30.56 -7.50
N ALA A 494 3.45 30.59 -8.73
CA ALA A 494 3.98 29.40 -9.36
C ALA A 494 5.29 28.97 -8.69
N LEU A 495 6.18 29.93 -8.41
CA LEU A 495 7.52 29.69 -7.87
C LEU A 495 7.73 30.41 -6.52
N ASP A 496 8.42 29.75 -5.60
CA ASP A 496 8.83 30.30 -4.30
C ASP A 496 10.22 29.76 -3.94
N ASP A 497 11.27 30.52 -4.26
CA ASP A 497 12.67 30.07 -4.17
C ASP A 497 12.91 28.76 -4.94
N ALA A 498 12.26 28.62 -6.11
CA ALA A 498 12.39 27.45 -6.97
C ALA A 498 13.36 27.68 -8.14
N LEU A 499 13.88 26.58 -8.66
CA LEU A 499 14.86 26.57 -9.74
C LEU A 499 14.41 25.59 -10.82
N ILE A 500 14.14 26.12 -12.01
CA ILE A 500 13.58 25.38 -13.13
C ILE A 500 14.59 25.38 -14.27
N TYR A 501 14.97 24.19 -14.73
CA TYR A 501 15.93 23.98 -15.80
C TYR A 501 15.26 23.21 -16.95
N GLY A 502 15.43 23.69 -18.18
CA GLY A 502 15.08 22.94 -19.39
C GLY A 502 16.06 21.80 -19.59
N GLY A 503 17.28 22.16 -19.97
CA GLY A 503 18.36 21.19 -20.12
C GLY A 503 18.91 21.26 -21.54
N ASN A 504 18.99 20.13 -22.23
CA ASN A 504 19.35 20.11 -23.64
C ASN A 504 18.10 19.99 -24.50
N GLY A 505 17.97 20.82 -25.54
CA GLY A 505 16.90 20.74 -26.53
C GLY A 505 16.08 22.04 -26.58
N ASN A 506 14.88 22.03 -27.17
CA ASN A 506 14.09 23.24 -27.34
C ASN A 506 12.89 23.19 -26.40
N ASP A 507 13.04 23.80 -25.22
CA ASP A 507 12.12 23.63 -24.11
C ASP A 507 11.04 24.71 -24.06
N VAL A 508 9.92 24.37 -23.45
CA VAL A 508 8.76 25.26 -23.30
C VAL A 508 8.40 25.44 -21.84
N PHE A 509 8.44 26.68 -21.39
CA PHE A 509 8.16 27.07 -20.01
C PHE A 509 6.84 27.84 -19.90
N LYS A 510 5.91 27.25 -19.14
CA LYS A 510 4.66 27.88 -18.70
C LYS A 510 4.71 28.05 -17.20
N THR A 511 5.56 28.98 -16.77
CA THR A 511 5.71 29.34 -15.37
C THR A 511 4.93 30.61 -15.09
N GLY A 512 4.19 30.66 -13.97
CA GLY A 512 3.54 31.89 -13.52
C GLY A 512 4.47 32.84 -12.75
N ARG A 513 3.85 33.82 -12.08
CA ARG A 513 4.51 34.74 -11.13
C ARG A 513 5.18 33.98 -9.98
N GLY A 514 6.25 34.53 -9.42
CA GLY A 514 6.86 33.99 -8.20
C GLY A 514 8.35 34.25 -8.10
N SER A 515 8.93 33.95 -6.94
CA SER A 515 10.38 34.06 -6.75
C SER A 515 11.08 32.80 -7.22
N GLY A 516 12.08 32.92 -8.09
CA GLY A 516 12.81 31.77 -8.59
C GLY A 516 13.64 32.07 -9.83
N THR A 517 14.32 31.05 -10.33
CA THR A 517 15.07 31.10 -11.57
C THR A 517 14.49 30.11 -12.57
N VAL A 518 14.33 30.55 -13.82
CA VAL A 518 14.02 29.69 -14.96
C VAL A 518 15.17 29.82 -15.94
N ASP A 519 15.78 28.70 -16.29
CA ASP A 519 16.94 28.63 -17.16
C ASP A 519 16.62 27.65 -18.30
N GLY A 520 16.63 28.13 -19.55
CA GLY A 520 16.34 27.32 -20.73
C GLY A 520 17.40 26.23 -20.94
N GLY A 521 18.66 26.56 -20.65
CA GLY A 521 19.78 25.66 -20.91
C GLY A 521 20.28 25.80 -22.35
N ALA A 522 20.40 24.67 -23.05
CA ALA A 522 20.99 24.58 -24.37
C ALA A 522 19.94 24.28 -25.43
N GLY A 523 19.63 25.25 -26.27
CA GLY A 523 18.88 25.04 -27.50
C GLY A 523 18.12 26.29 -27.92
N LYS A 524 16.84 26.16 -28.25
CA LYS A 524 15.98 27.31 -28.56
C LYS A 524 14.75 27.26 -27.68
N ASP A 525 14.87 27.94 -26.56
CA ASP A 525 13.91 27.82 -25.47
C ASP A 525 12.85 28.92 -25.51
N LEU A 526 11.63 28.57 -25.12
CA LEU A 526 10.45 29.43 -25.17
C LEU A 526 9.83 29.58 -23.79
N ILE A 527 9.70 30.81 -23.31
CA ILE A 527 8.94 31.13 -22.10
C ILE A 527 7.70 31.98 -22.40
N PHE A 528 6.58 31.63 -21.75
CA PHE A 528 5.34 32.39 -21.78
C PHE A 528 5.32 33.45 -20.66
N LEU A 529 5.01 34.69 -21.01
CA LEU A 529 5.01 35.84 -20.09
C LEU A 529 3.60 36.45 -19.88
N ASP A 530 2.54 35.70 -20.20
CA ASP A 530 1.14 36.15 -20.10
C ASP A 530 0.68 36.50 -18.68
N PHE A 531 1.46 36.14 -17.66
CA PHE A 531 1.20 36.50 -16.28
C PHE A 531 1.64 37.93 -15.93
N PHE A 532 2.35 38.63 -16.81
CA PHE A 532 2.87 39.97 -16.56
C PHE A 532 1.76 41.01 -16.42
N ASP A 533 1.87 41.88 -15.41
CA ASP A 533 0.95 42.99 -15.14
C ASP A 533 1.75 44.26 -14.83
N ALA A 534 1.75 45.22 -15.76
CA ALA A 534 2.49 46.48 -15.63
C ALA A 534 2.04 47.34 -14.43
N ALA A 535 0.85 47.10 -13.87
CA ALA A 535 0.38 47.82 -12.68
C ALA A 535 1.09 47.37 -11.40
N THR A 536 1.58 46.13 -11.35
CA THR A 536 2.13 45.51 -10.14
C THR A 536 3.55 44.96 -10.31
N MET A 537 4.11 45.05 -11.52
CA MET A 537 5.40 44.48 -11.90
C MET A 537 6.30 45.45 -12.66
N THR A 538 7.60 45.17 -12.62
CA THR A 538 8.61 45.77 -13.48
C THR A 538 9.44 44.67 -14.13
N ILE A 539 9.96 44.96 -15.32
CA ILE A 539 10.77 44.04 -16.12
C ILE A 539 12.02 44.76 -16.63
N ALA A 540 13.16 44.09 -16.57
CA ALA A 540 14.43 44.58 -17.09
C ALA A 540 15.15 43.47 -17.88
N ALA A 541 15.59 43.79 -19.10
CA ALA A 541 16.48 42.92 -19.84
C ALA A 541 17.85 42.83 -19.16
N GLN A 542 18.41 41.63 -19.15
CA GLN A 542 19.73 41.31 -18.62
C GLN A 542 20.68 40.94 -19.76
N SER A 543 21.98 40.84 -19.45
CA SER A 543 22.96 40.28 -20.39
C SER A 543 22.61 38.83 -20.76
N GLY A 544 23.06 38.38 -21.93
CA GLY A 544 22.86 36.99 -22.35
C GLY A 544 21.39 36.63 -22.65
N ASN A 545 20.62 37.60 -23.16
CA ASN A 545 19.19 37.44 -23.46
C ASN A 545 18.32 37.08 -22.25
N GLY A 546 18.74 37.40 -21.01
CA GLY A 546 17.94 37.13 -19.82
C GLY A 546 16.92 38.24 -19.49
N LEU A 547 15.99 37.94 -18.58
CA LEU A 547 15.05 38.90 -17.99
C LEU A 547 15.11 38.86 -16.47
N GLN A 548 14.96 40.01 -15.83
CA GLN A 548 14.60 40.10 -14.43
C GLN A 548 13.20 40.70 -14.33
N ILE A 549 12.27 39.97 -13.75
CA ILE A 549 10.93 40.46 -13.43
C ILE A 549 10.85 40.62 -11.91
N THR A 550 10.43 41.79 -11.44
CA THR A 550 10.13 42.01 -10.03
C THR A 550 8.71 42.50 -9.89
N GLY A 551 8.04 42.12 -8.81
CA GLY A 551 6.67 42.56 -8.59
C GLY A 551 6.25 42.43 -7.16
N THR A 552 4.97 42.73 -6.94
CA THR A 552 4.32 42.50 -5.65
C THR A 552 3.13 41.58 -5.82
N ALA A 553 2.83 40.79 -4.79
CA ALA A 553 1.66 39.94 -4.72
C ALA A 553 0.97 40.10 -3.36
N GLN A 554 -0.35 40.02 -3.35
CA GLN A 554 -1.10 39.91 -2.11
C GLN A 554 -1.07 38.45 -1.65
N VAL A 555 -0.49 38.20 -0.49
CA VAL A 555 -0.49 36.90 0.19
C VAL A 555 -1.28 37.07 1.47
N MET A 556 -2.54 36.63 1.45
CA MET A 556 -3.52 36.98 2.48
C MET A 556 -3.61 38.51 2.62
N ASP A 557 -3.40 39.06 3.82
CA ASP A 557 -3.52 40.48 4.13
C ASP A 557 -2.18 41.24 4.01
N LYS A 558 -1.18 40.68 3.32
CA LYS A 558 0.16 41.25 3.20
C LYS A 558 0.60 41.37 1.74
N THR A 559 1.13 42.53 1.40
CA THR A 559 1.91 42.73 0.16
C THR A 559 3.30 42.13 0.34
N VAL A 560 3.66 41.17 -0.51
CA VAL A 560 4.98 40.52 -0.53
C VAL A 560 5.64 40.82 -1.88
N GLY A 561 6.92 41.19 -1.85
CA GLY A 561 7.72 41.36 -3.07
C GLY A 561 8.23 40.02 -3.58
N TRP A 562 8.39 39.89 -4.88
CA TRP A 562 8.95 38.71 -5.52
C TRP A 562 9.88 39.09 -6.68
N SER A 563 10.79 38.19 -7.03
CA SER A 563 11.80 38.39 -8.07
C SER A 563 12.01 37.10 -8.85
N GLN A 564 11.74 37.13 -10.15
CA GLN A 564 11.98 36.01 -11.06
C GLN A 564 13.11 36.36 -12.02
N THR A 565 14.07 35.46 -12.12
CA THR A 565 15.20 35.56 -13.05
C THR A 565 15.00 34.55 -14.16
N ILE A 566 15.11 35.01 -15.40
CA ILE A 566 14.99 34.17 -16.60
C ILE A 566 16.34 34.24 -17.32
N LEU A 567 16.94 33.08 -17.60
CA LEU A 567 18.27 32.93 -18.19
C LEU A 567 18.19 32.01 -19.41
N ASN A 568 19.16 32.19 -20.33
CA ASN A 568 19.36 31.32 -21.50
C ASN A 568 18.04 31.01 -22.23
N MET A 569 17.29 32.06 -22.59
CA MET A 569 16.06 31.93 -23.37
C MET A 569 16.26 32.57 -24.74
N GLU A 570 15.84 31.90 -25.80
CA GLU A 570 15.88 32.42 -27.17
C GLU A 570 14.55 33.08 -27.56
N GLN A 571 13.44 32.68 -26.94
CA GLN A 571 12.10 33.12 -27.32
C GLN A 571 11.22 33.49 -26.12
N PHE A 572 10.46 34.56 -26.28
CA PHE A 572 9.54 35.09 -25.27
C PHE A 572 8.16 35.30 -25.90
N GLN A 573 7.12 34.67 -25.37
CA GLN A 573 5.77 34.82 -25.87
C GLN A 573 4.89 35.69 -24.97
N VAL A 574 4.18 36.63 -25.58
CA VAL A 574 3.13 37.45 -24.95
C VAL A 574 1.90 37.43 -25.84
N GLY A 575 0.81 36.83 -25.35
CA GLY A 575 -0.40 36.54 -26.10
C GLY A 575 -0.09 35.66 -27.30
N SER A 576 -0.20 36.25 -28.49
CA SER A 576 0.10 35.57 -29.77
C SER A 576 1.42 36.00 -30.41
N THR A 577 2.14 36.93 -29.80
CA THR A 577 3.39 37.49 -30.33
C THR A 577 4.59 36.81 -29.70
N ILE A 578 5.58 36.44 -30.52
CA ILE A 578 6.86 35.88 -30.08
C ILE A 578 7.97 36.88 -30.37
N PHE A 579 8.77 37.17 -29.35
CA PHE A 579 9.97 37.99 -29.41
C PHE A 579 11.21 37.10 -29.36
N THR A 580 12.25 37.46 -30.11
CA THR A 580 13.53 36.71 -30.14
C THR A 580 14.61 37.33 -29.26
N THR A 581 14.33 38.48 -28.64
CA THR A 581 15.23 39.11 -27.70
C THR A 581 14.50 39.58 -26.44
N ALA A 582 15.17 39.49 -25.30
CA ALA A 582 14.68 39.97 -24.01
C ALA A 582 14.40 41.49 -24.04
N VAL A 583 15.19 42.26 -24.79
CA VAL A 583 15.01 43.71 -24.93
C VAL A 583 13.70 44.05 -25.63
N GLU A 584 13.37 43.35 -26.73
CA GLU A 584 12.10 43.56 -27.45
C GLU A 584 10.91 43.19 -26.57
N ALA A 585 10.96 42.03 -25.91
CA ALA A 585 9.91 41.57 -25.01
C ALA A 585 9.69 42.56 -23.83
N ALA A 586 10.77 43.00 -23.17
CA ALA A 586 10.69 43.96 -22.07
C ALA A 586 10.14 45.33 -22.52
N THR A 587 10.58 45.83 -23.68
CA THR A 587 10.09 47.10 -24.23
C THR A 587 8.59 47.03 -24.54
N PHE A 588 8.14 45.92 -25.12
CA PHE A 588 6.73 45.70 -25.41
C PHE A 588 5.88 45.69 -24.13
N LEU A 589 6.28 44.88 -23.13
CA LEU A 589 5.55 44.74 -21.87
C LEU A 589 5.54 46.02 -21.02
N GLN A 590 6.54 46.89 -21.14
CA GLN A 590 6.55 48.20 -20.47
C GLN A 590 5.64 49.24 -21.16
N SER A 591 5.27 49.02 -22.41
CA SER A 591 4.43 49.92 -23.21
C SER A 591 2.95 49.54 -23.23
N ALA A 592 2.64 48.30 -22.84
CA ALA A 592 1.29 47.76 -22.67
C ALA A 592 0.73 48.13 -21.30
#